data_AF-A0AAN3BLR3-F1
#
_entry.id   AF-A0AAN3BLR3-F1
#
_cell.length_a   1.000
_cell.length_b   1.000
_cell.length_c   1.000
_cell.angle_alpha   90.00
_cell.angle_beta   90.00
_cell.angle_gamma   90.00
#
_symmetry.space_group_name_H-M   'P 1'
#
loop_
_entity.id
_entity.type
_entity.pdbx_description
1 polymer ?
#
loop_
_entity_poly.entity_id
_entity_poly.type
_entity_poly.pdbx_seq_one_letter_code
_entity_poly.pdbx_strand_id
1 'polypeptide(L)'
;MKKLVAWFNGLSKIWKVVVIIGTVFVVIIALTTGEDESEQTKTKTSSNKIVKTASKPKFSTKDLALIKADLIEFEERESSSENILKDTIKGEIWSDLDFANDNINQMIGTMKRYQQEILNIDAIKRSSEASADTQVFKKVFKEWSDFKIERIQVTIDLLNGKKDSEAVFKKTYPNQIIFKKVRTNKLQTALNNLKVGYELLDSQK
;
A
#
# COMPACT_ATOMS: atom_id res chain seq x y z
N MET A 1 2.20 -37.90 29.24
CA MET A 1 2.41 -37.87 27.77
C MET A 1 1.45 -38.76 26.99
N LYS A 2 1.32 -40.08 27.26
CA LYS A 2 0.47 -40.98 26.46
C LYS A 2 -1.00 -40.55 26.30
N LYS A 3 -1.63 -40.03 27.37
CA LYS A 3 -3.03 -39.54 27.33
C LYS A 3 -3.20 -38.23 26.55
N LEU A 4 -2.22 -37.33 26.59
CA LEU A 4 -2.26 -36.05 25.87
C LEU A 4 -2.06 -36.24 24.36
N VAL A 5 -1.16 -37.15 23.97
CA VAL A 5 -0.93 -37.49 22.56
C VAL A 5 -2.15 -38.20 21.96
N ALA A 6 -2.80 -39.11 22.72
CA ALA A 6 -4.03 -39.76 22.27
C ALA A 6 -5.19 -38.76 22.10
N TRP A 7 -5.34 -37.83 23.04
CA TRP A 7 -6.32 -36.75 22.96
C TRP A 7 -6.06 -35.83 21.76
N PHE A 8 -4.81 -35.38 21.57
CA PHE A 8 -4.45 -34.53 20.44
C PHE A 8 -4.68 -35.24 19.10
N ASN A 9 -4.33 -36.53 19.01
CA ASN A 9 -4.52 -37.30 17.78
C ASN A 9 -6.00 -37.50 17.42
N GLY A 10 -6.90 -37.53 18.41
CA GLY A 10 -8.35 -37.61 18.20
C GLY A 10 -9.02 -36.32 17.69
N LEU A 11 -8.31 -35.19 17.65
CA LEU A 11 -8.85 -33.93 17.14
C LEU A 11 -8.84 -33.86 15.61
N SER A 12 -9.84 -33.16 15.04
CA SER A 12 -9.86 -32.87 13.61
C SER A 12 -8.71 -31.93 13.22
N LYS A 13 -8.31 -31.92 11.93
CA LYS A 13 -7.17 -31.13 11.45
C LYS A 13 -7.26 -29.64 11.82
N ILE A 14 -8.46 -29.07 11.79
CA ILE A 14 -8.70 -27.66 12.10
C ILE A 14 -8.46 -27.38 13.59
N TRP A 15 -8.96 -28.24 14.49
CA TRP A 15 -8.76 -28.08 15.93
C TRP A 15 -7.32 -28.32 16.37
N LYS A 16 -6.58 -29.21 15.68
CA LYS A 16 -5.13 -29.39 15.91
C LYS A 16 -4.35 -28.11 15.62
N VAL A 17 -4.68 -27.42 14.52
CA VAL A 17 -4.06 -26.14 14.15
C VAL A 17 -4.35 -25.07 15.20
N VAL A 18 -5.58 -24.99 15.72
CA VAL A 18 -5.95 -24.04 16.79
C VAL A 18 -5.14 -24.29 18.06
N VAL A 19 -4.98 -25.54 18.48
CA VAL A 19 -4.20 -25.88 19.68
C VAL A 19 -2.72 -25.52 19.50
N ILE A 20 -2.13 -25.79 18.34
CA ILE A 20 -0.74 -25.42 18.05
C ILE A 20 -0.57 -23.90 18.10
N ILE A 21 -1.44 -23.14 17.43
CA ILE A 21 -1.37 -21.66 17.41
C ILE A 21 -1.53 -21.10 18.82
N GLY A 22 -2.51 -21.61 19.59
CA GLY A 22 -2.73 -21.17 20.98
C GLY A 22 -1.51 -21.43 21.87
N THR A 23 -0.86 -22.59 21.72
CA THR A 23 0.33 -22.93 22.51
C THR A 23 1.52 -22.03 22.14
N VAL A 24 1.73 -21.76 20.85
CA VAL A 24 2.77 -20.83 20.38
C VAL A 24 2.53 -19.42 20.89
N PHE A 25 1.27 -18.96 20.92
CA PHE A 25 0.93 -17.63 21.43
C PHE A 25 1.23 -17.49 22.93
N VAL A 26 0.92 -18.52 23.72
CA VAL A 26 1.24 -18.56 25.17
C VAL A 26 2.74 -18.55 25.41
N VAL A 27 3.52 -19.29 24.60
CA VAL A 27 4.99 -19.30 24.70
C VAL A 27 5.58 -17.93 24.35
N ILE A 28 5.07 -17.26 23.32
CA ILE A 28 5.51 -15.91 22.94
C ILE A 28 5.21 -14.93 24.08
N ILE A 29 4.00 -14.97 24.66
CA ILE A 29 3.65 -14.10 25.79
C ILE A 29 4.60 -14.37 26.96
N ALA A 30 4.79 -15.64 27.34
CA ALA A 30 5.66 -16.01 28.46
C ALA A 30 7.12 -15.57 28.26
N LEU A 31 7.66 -15.68 27.04
CA LEU A 31 9.01 -15.21 26.70
C LEU A 31 9.12 -13.68 26.66
N THR A 32 8.05 -12.96 26.32
CA THR A 32 8.03 -11.49 26.35
C THR A 32 7.77 -10.89 27.74
N THR A 33 7.35 -11.71 28.71
CA THR A 33 7.05 -11.28 30.08
C THR A 33 8.01 -11.84 31.14
N GLY A 34 9.07 -12.54 30.72
CA GLY A 34 9.92 -13.34 31.60
C GLY A 34 11.37 -12.86 31.67
N GLU A 35 11.60 -11.70 32.28
CA GLU A 35 12.83 -11.38 33.02
C GLU A 35 12.51 -10.22 33.96
N ASP A 36 12.24 -10.57 35.22
CA ASP A 36 12.64 -9.84 36.44
C ASP A 36 11.88 -10.44 37.64
N GLU A 37 12.40 -11.55 38.16
CA GLU A 37 12.15 -11.95 39.54
C GLU A 37 13.28 -11.42 40.41
N SER A 38 13.02 -10.38 41.21
CA SER A 38 13.64 -10.27 42.53
C SER A 38 12.75 -9.49 43.50
N GLU A 39 12.28 -10.25 44.49
CA GLU A 39 12.00 -9.87 45.88
C GLU A 39 10.84 -8.92 46.21
N GLN A 40 9.89 -9.51 46.96
CA GLN A 40 8.93 -8.83 47.81
C GLN A 40 9.62 -7.84 48.76
N THR A 41 9.14 -6.59 48.81
CA THR A 41 8.83 -5.94 50.08
C THR A 41 7.70 -4.92 49.92
N LYS A 42 6.84 -4.90 50.94
CA LYS A 42 5.61 -4.10 51.05
C LYS A 42 5.92 -2.60 51.08
N THR A 43 5.29 -1.82 50.21
CA THR A 43 4.90 -0.44 50.53
C THR A 43 3.76 0.04 49.62
N LYS A 44 2.70 0.54 50.24
CA LYS A 44 1.60 1.24 49.58
C LYS A 44 2.14 2.49 48.90
N THR A 45 2.00 2.59 47.59
CA THR A 45 1.96 3.89 46.91
C THR A 45 0.98 3.77 45.76
N SER A 46 -0.05 4.59 45.79
CA SER A 46 -1.00 4.74 44.68
C SER A 46 -0.25 5.24 43.46
N SER A 47 0.17 4.35 42.57
CA SER A 47 0.53 4.73 41.22
C SER A 47 -0.67 4.44 40.33
N ASN A 48 -1.29 5.53 39.86
CA ASN A 48 -2.12 5.48 38.68
C ASN A 48 -1.23 4.91 37.57
N LYS A 49 -1.32 3.61 37.31
CA LYS A 49 -0.70 2.98 36.16
C LYS A 49 -1.46 3.54 34.95
N ILE A 50 -1.02 4.69 34.46
CA ILE A 50 -1.38 5.19 33.14
C ILE A 50 -0.86 4.13 32.19
N VAL A 51 -1.73 3.18 31.85
CA VAL A 51 -1.57 2.35 30.68
C VAL A 51 -1.44 3.34 29.53
N LYS A 52 -0.22 3.56 29.03
CA LYS A 52 -0.02 4.24 27.75
C LYS A 52 -0.74 3.38 26.72
N THR A 53 -2.00 3.69 26.48
CA THR A 53 -2.69 3.24 25.27
C THR A 53 -1.85 3.80 24.13
N ALA A 54 -1.15 2.92 23.42
CA ALA A 54 -0.44 3.31 22.22
C ALA A 54 -1.43 4.07 21.33
N SER A 55 -1.16 5.36 21.10
CA SER A 55 -2.04 6.20 20.30
C SER A 55 -2.15 5.60 18.90
N LYS A 56 -3.38 5.47 18.38
CA LYS A 56 -3.61 4.93 17.04
C LYS A 56 -2.78 5.72 16.01
N PRO A 57 -2.11 5.05 15.07
CA PRO A 57 -1.40 5.73 13.98
C PRO A 57 -2.33 6.71 13.26
N LYS A 58 -1.87 7.95 13.10
CA LYS A 58 -2.64 9.03 12.48
C LYS A 58 -1.71 9.89 11.65
N PHE A 59 -2.23 10.41 10.53
CA PHE A 59 -1.52 11.38 9.73
C PHE A 59 -1.23 12.65 10.52
N SER A 60 0.04 13.07 10.48
CA SER A 60 0.44 14.42 10.83
C SER A 60 0.10 15.38 9.67
N THR A 61 0.10 16.69 9.95
CA THR A 61 -0.04 17.71 8.91
C THR A 61 1.05 17.58 7.84
N LYS A 62 2.26 17.19 8.24
CA LYS A 62 3.39 16.94 7.32
C LYS A 62 3.10 15.78 6.38
N ASP A 63 2.50 14.70 6.88
CA ASP A 63 2.16 13.54 6.05
C ASP A 63 1.09 13.88 5.02
N LEU A 64 0.07 14.65 5.41
CA LEU A 64 -0.98 15.09 4.47
C LEU A 64 -0.43 16.05 3.40
N ALA A 65 0.51 16.91 3.77
CA ALA A 65 1.20 17.79 2.82
C ALA A 65 2.09 16.98 1.86
N LEU A 66 2.81 15.97 2.36
CA LEU A 66 3.59 15.04 1.54
C LEU A 66 2.70 14.32 0.53
N ILE A 67 1.58 13.73 0.97
CA ILE A 67 0.61 13.07 0.08
C ILE A 67 0.17 14.01 -1.04
N LYS A 68 -0.16 15.26 -0.70
CA LYS A 68 -0.58 16.24 -1.70
C LYS A 68 0.53 16.53 -2.72
N ALA A 69 1.75 16.80 -2.25
CA ALA A 69 2.89 17.12 -3.11
C ALA A 69 3.25 15.95 -4.03
N ASP A 70 3.37 14.75 -3.47
CA ASP A 70 3.75 13.54 -4.20
C ASP A 70 2.68 13.14 -5.23
N LEU A 71 1.40 13.39 -4.96
CA LEU A 71 0.33 13.17 -5.93
C LEU A 71 0.40 14.12 -7.12
N ILE A 72 0.68 15.41 -6.89
CA ILE A 72 0.85 16.41 -7.96
C ILE A 72 1.98 15.97 -8.89
N GLU A 73 3.15 15.70 -8.30
CA GLU A 73 4.32 15.24 -9.05
C GLU A 73 4.07 13.91 -9.76
N PHE A 74 3.34 12.98 -9.15
CA PHE A 74 2.98 11.71 -9.78
C PHE A 74 2.12 11.93 -11.05
N GLU A 75 1.08 12.77 -10.97
CA GLU A 75 0.20 13.03 -12.12
C GLU A 75 0.89 13.87 -13.23
N GLU A 76 1.83 14.74 -12.87
CA GLU A 76 2.69 15.44 -13.84
C GLU A 76 3.60 14.47 -14.61
N ARG A 77 4.18 13.48 -13.92
CA ARG A 77 4.97 12.42 -14.57
C ARG A 77 4.12 11.52 -15.44
N GLU A 78 2.89 11.22 -15.04
CA GLU A 78 1.96 10.47 -15.90
C GLU A 78 1.64 11.25 -17.17
N SER A 79 1.32 12.55 -17.05
CA SER A 79 0.99 13.41 -18.20
C SER A 79 2.19 13.54 -19.16
N SER A 80 3.39 13.71 -18.59
CA SER A 80 4.63 13.77 -19.37
C SER A 80 4.92 12.44 -20.09
N SER A 81 4.70 11.31 -19.41
CA SER A 81 4.85 9.98 -20.00
C SER A 81 3.86 9.78 -21.15
N GLU A 82 2.62 10.20 -20.98
CA GLU A 82 1.59 10.09 -22.01
C GLU A 82 1.94 10.90 -23.26
N ASN A 83 2.52 12.10 -23.11
CA ASN A 83 2.97 12.91 -24.24
C ASN A 83 4.11 12.23 -25.00
N ILE A 84 5.16 11.77 -24.31
CA ILE A 84 6.27 11.05 -24.94
C ILE A 84 5.76 9.83 -25.71
N LEU A 85 4.92 9.00 -25.09
CA LEU A 85 4.35 7.82 -25.74
C LEU A 85 3.55 8.18 -27.00
N LYS A 86 2.73 9.25 -26.95
CA LYS A 86 1.97 9.72 -28.13
C LYS A 86 2.91 10.18 -29.25
N ASP A 87 3.94 10.94 -28.92
CA ASP A 87 4.90 11.46 -29.89
C ASP A 87 5.71 10.32 -30.54
N THR A 88 6.11 9.31 -29.77
CA THR A 88 6.75 8.10 -30.29
C THR A 88 5.82 7.30 -31.20
N ILE A 89 4.56 7.10 -30.82
CA ILE A 89 3.54 6.42 -31.65
C ILE A 89 3.31 7.16 -32.97
N LYS A 90 3.31 8.50 -32.93
CA LYS A 90 3.12 9.36 -34.11
C LYS A 90 4.34 9.37 -35.04
N GLY A 91 5.51 8.94 -34.55
CA GLY A 91 6.76 8.96 -35.30
C GLY A 91 7.38 10.35 -35.38
N GLU A 92 7.25 11.14 -34.31
CA GLU A 92 7.93 12.44 -34.21
C GLU A 92 9.46 12.27 -34.27
N ILE A 93 10.13 13.13 -35.03
CA ILE A 93 11.57 12.99 -35.36
C ILE A 93 12.47 12.98 -34.12
N TRP A 94 12.08 13.70 -33.08
CA TRP A 94 12.84 13.81 -31.83
C TRP A 94 12.51 12.70 -30.82
N SER A 95 11.48 11.88 -31.07
CA SER A 95 10.94 10.89 -30.15
C SER A 95 11.06 9.48 -30.72
N ASP A 96 12.29 9.05 -30.99
CA ASP A 96 12.55 7.65 -31.36
C ASP A 96 12.37 6.69 -30.17
N LEU A 97 12.50 5.39 -30.43
CA LEU A 97 12.26 4.36 -29.42
C LEU A 97 13.31 4.37 -28.31
N ASP A 98 14.56 4.76 -28.60
CA ASP A 98 15.63 4.84 -27.59
C ASP A 98 15.38 6.02 -26.65
N PHE A 99 15.03 7.18 -27.20
CA PHE A 99 14.59 8.35 -26.43
C PHE A 99 13.39 8.01 -25.54
N ALA A 100 12.38 7.33 -26.11
CA ALA A 100 11.19 6.93 -25.37
C ALA A 100 11.55 5.98 -24.22
N ASN A 101 12.39 4.98 -24.48
CA ASN A 101 12.83 4.01 -23.48
C ASN A 101 13.55 4.69 -22.30
N ASP A 102 14.51 5.58 -22.58
CA ASP A 102 15.27 6.26 -21.53
C ASP A 102 14.36 7.11 -20.64
N ASN A 103 13.50 7.93 -21.24
CA ASN A 103 12.64 8.84 -20.49
C ASN A 103 11.52 8.09 -19.76
N ILE A 104 10.85 7.14 -20.41
CA ILE A 104 9.74 6.41 -19.78
C ILE A 104 10.24 5.54 -18.63
N ASN A 105 11.40 4.88 -18.76
CA ASN A 105 11.97 4.10 -17.66
C ASN A 105 12.30 4.98 -16.44
N GLN A 106 12.86 6.17 -16.67
CA GLN A 106 13.10 7.15 -15.60
C GLN A 106 11.81 7.66 -14.96
N MET A 107 10.79 7.96 -15.77
CA MET A 107 9.48 8.41 -15.28
C MET A 107 8.79 7.33 -14.46
N ILE A 108 8.78 6.08 -14.91
CA ILE A 108 8.25 4.93 -14.16
C ILE A 108 8.99 4.77 -12.82
N GLY A 109 10.31 4.84 -12.81
CA GLY A 109 11.11 4.78 -11.59
C GLY A 109 10.74 5.88 -10.59
N THR A 110 10.55 7.10 -11.09
CA THR A 110 10.15 8.27 -10.30
C THR A 110 8.72 8.13 -9.75
N MET A 111 7.76 7.69 -10.57
CA MET A 111 6.38 7.42 -10.13
C MET A 111 6.33 6.32 -9.05
N LYS A 112 7.14 5.26 -9.20
CA LYS A 112 7.29 4.22 -8.16
C LYS A 112 7.87 4.79 -6.88
N ARG A 113 8.83 5.73 -6.96
CA ARG A 113 9.37 6.41 -5.77
C ARG A 113 8.28 7.16 -5.01
N TYR A 114 7.51 8.03 -5.67
CA TYR A 114 6.41 8.77 -5.04
C TYR A 114 5.34 7.84 -4.46
N GLN A 115 5.02 6.74 -5.17
CA GLN A 115 4.14 5.71 -4.65
C GLN A 115 4.65 5.13 -3.33
N GLN A 116 5.94 4.78 -3.27
CA GLN A 116 6.54 4.21 -2.05
C GLN A 116 6.69 5.24 -0.94
N GLU A 117 6.96 6.51 -1.23
CA GLU A 117 7.00 7.57 -0.22
C GLU A 117 5.64 7.68 0.51
N ILE A 118 4.54 7.72 -0.23
CA ILE A 118 3.17 7.70 0.34
C ILE A 118 2.88 6.38 1.07
N LEU A 119 3.17 5.22 0.46
CA LEU A 119 2.89 3.91 1.07
C LEU A 119 3.73 3.66 2.32
N ASN A 120 4.86 4.34 2.48
CA ASN A 120 5.76 4.20 3.61
C ASN A 120 5.45 5.15 4.78
N ILE A 121 4.50 6.08 4.64
CA ILE A 121 4.00 6.89 5.76
C ILE A 121 3.55 5.95 6.88
N ASP A 122 3.92 6.25 8.12
CA ASP A 122 3.70 5.36 9.26
C ASP A 122 2.23 4.94 9.44
N ALA A 123 1.31 5.91 9.34
CA ALA A 123 -0.13 5.66 9.39
C ALA A 123 -0.64 4.75 8.25
N ILE A 124 0.06 4.73 7.11
CA ILE A 124 -0.26 3.86 5.97
C ILE A 124 0.37 2.49 6.11
N LYS A 125 1.62 2.39 6.56
CA LYS A 125 2.25 1.10 6.89
C LYS A 125 1.40 0.33 7.90
N ARG A 126 1.01 1.00 8.98
CA ARG A 126 0.16 0.46 10.06
C ARG A 126 -1.33 0.75 9.87
N SER A 127 -1.79 0.81 8.62
CA SER A 127 -3.18 1.19 8.32
C SER A 127 -4.23 0.34 9.03
N SER A 128 -3.96 -0.94 9.29
CA SER A 128 -4.86 -1.84 10.03
C SER A 128 -5.20 -1.36 11.45
N GLU A 129 -4.33 -0.54 12.04
CA GLU A 129 -4.47 0.05 13.37
C GLU A 129 -4.97 1.51 13.31
N ALA A 130 -4.96 2.11 12.11
CA ALA A 130 -5.38 3.49 11.86
C ALA A 130 -6.91 3.60 11.66
N SER A 131 -7.38 4.78 11.24
CA SER A 131 -8.79 4.99 10.94
C SER A 131 -9.26 4.19 9.71
N ALA A 132 -10.58 3.98 9.61
CA ALA A 132 -11.19 3.36 8.43
C ALA A 132 -10.86 4.13 7.14
N ASP A 133 -10.88 5.46 7.18
CA ASP A 133 -10.53 6.30 6.04
C ASP A 133 -9.08 6.10 5.58
N THR A 134 -8.13 5.95 6.52
CA THR A 134 -6.73 5.64 6.19
C THR A 134 -6.59 4.27 5.50
N GLN A 135 -7.35 3.26 5.95
CA GLN A 135 -7.35 1.93 5.32
C GLN A 135 -7.90 1.98 3.89
N VAL A 136 -9.02 2.69 3.71
CA VAL A 136 -9.65 2.90 2.40
C VAL A 136 -8.70 3.64 1.47
N PHE A 137 -8.10 4.75 1.94
CA PHE A 137 -7.14 5.52 1.17
C PHE A 137 -5.96 4.65 0.72
N LYS A 138 -5.30 3.91 1.63
CA LYS A 138 -4.18 3.02 1.27
C LYS A 138 -4.56 2.05 0.15
N LYS A 139 -5.70 1.36 0.31
CA LYS A 139 -6.15 0.34 -0.64
C LYS A 139 -6.38 0.96 -2.02
N VAL A 140 -7.16 2.05 -2.06
CA VAL A 140 -7.54 2.67 -3.32
C VAL A 140 -6.34 3.35 -3.98
N PHE A 141 -5.49 4.04 -3.22
CA PHE A 141 -4.26 4.65 -3.71
C PHE A 141 -3.33 3.62 -4.34
N LYS A 142 -3.11 2.47 -3.68
CA LYS A 142 -2.29 1.39 -4.22
C LYS A 142 -2.85 0.88 -5.55
N GLU A 143 -4.13 0.52 -5.58
CA GLU A 143 -4.79 0.00 -6.79
C GLU A 143 -4.79 1.01 -7.95
N TRP A 144 -4.97 2.30 -7.66
CA TRP A 144 -4.97 3.38 -8.64
C TRP A 144 -3.57 3.68 -9.20
N SER A 145 -2.58 3.79 -8.32
CA SER A 145 -1.19 4.11 -8.70
C SER A 145 -0.53 2.93 -9.43
N ASP A 146 -0.74 1.69 -8.98
CA ASP A 146 -0.28 0.48 -9.68
C ASP A 146 -0.82 0.46 -11.11
N PHE A 147 -2.12 0.72 -11.29
CA PHE A 147 -2.74 0.74 -12.61
C PHE A 147 -2.17 1.83 -13.52
N LYS A 148 -1.97 3.06 -13.02
CA LYS A 148 -1.38 4.15 -13.83
C LYS A 148 0.06 3.81 -14.28
N ILE A 149 0.88 3.29 -13.37
CA ILE A 149 2.27 2.88 -13.67
C ILE A 149 2.28 1.71 -14.66
N GLU A 150 1.52 0.66 -14.41
CA GLU A 150 1.49 -0.54 -15.24
C GLU A 150 1.00 -0.22 -16.66
N ARG A 151 0.02 0.67 -16.81
CA ARG A 151 -0.46 1.10 -18.13
C ARG A 151 0.64 1.76 -18.96
N ILE A 152 1.50 2.58 -18.34
CA ILE A 152 2.65 3.21 -19.01
C ILE A 152 3.68 2.13 -19.37
N GLN A 153 4.01 1.23 -18.44
CA GLN A 153 4.95 0.12 -18.66
C GLN A 153 4.53 -0.77 -19.83
N VAL A 154 3.25 -1.16 -19.88
CA VAL A 154 2.70 -1.99 -20.95
C VAL A 154 2.76 -1.28 -22.29
N THR A 155 2.49 0.03 -22.32
CA THR A 155 2.52 0.80 -23.57
C THR A 155 3.93 0.88 -24.15
N ILE A 156 4.95 1.15 -23.32
CA ILE A 156 6.35 1.16 -23.80
C ILE A 156 6.82 -0.25 -24.18
N ASP A 157 6.40 -1.30 -23.47
CA ASP A 157 6.69 -2.69 -23.83
C ASP A 157 6.11 -3.05 -25.22
N LEU A 158 4.88 -2.63 -25.50
CA LEU A 158 4.24 -2.84 -26.80
C LEU A 158 4.99 -2.14 -27.93
N LEU A 159 5.49 -0.91 -27.70
CA LEU A 159 6.34 -0.19 -28.66
C LEU A 159 7.65 -0.95 -28.95
N ASN A 160 8.19 -1.65 -27.95
CA ASN A 160 9.35 -2.54 -28.09
C ASN A 160 9.00 -3.95 -28.62
N GLY A 161 7.76 -4.19 -29.05
CA GLY A 161 7.31 -5.48 -29.58
C GLY A 161 7.10 -6.58 -28.53
N LYS A 162 7.11 -6.25 -27.23
CA LYS A 162 6.87 -7.20 -26.13
C LYS A 162 5.37 -7.26 -25.82
N LYS A 163 4.76 -8.45 -25.91
CA LYS A 163 3.30 -8.64 -25.78
C LYS A 163 2.86 -9.26 -24.45
N ASP A 164 3.78 -9.78 -23.66
CA ASP A 164 3.46 -10.54 -22.44
C ASP A 164 2.82 -9.66 -21.36
N SER A 165 3.33 -8.43 -21.17
CA SER A 165 2.79 -7.48 -20.18
C SER A 165 1.37 -7.06 -20.53
N GLU A 166 1.03 -6.84 -21.80
CA GLU A 166 -0.34 -6.55 -22.23
C GLU A 166 -1.32 -7.71 -21.97
N ALA A 167 -0.87 -8.95 -22.16
CA ALA A 167 -1.70 -10.12 -21.85
C ALA A 167 -1.98 -10.24 -20.35
N VAL A 168 -0.98 -9.96 -19.50
CA VAL A 168 -1.13 -9.91 -18.04
C VAL A 168 -2.00 -8.73 -17.62
N PHE A 169 -1.86 -7.58 -18.27
CA PHE A 169 -2.62 -6.36 -17.99
C PHE A 169 -4.11 -6.57 -18.24
N LYS A 170 -4.50 -7.18 -19.37
CA LYS A 170 -5.92 -7.53 -19.65
C LYS A 170 -6.51 -8.54 -18.67
N LYS A 171 -5.70 -9.48 -18.18
CA LYS A 171 -6.15 -10.45 -17.16
C LYS A 171 -6.35 -9.78 -15.80
N THR A 172 -5.41 -8.92 -15.41
CA THR A 172 -5.42 -8.21 -14.12
C THR A 172 -6.48 -7.11 -14.08
N TYR A 173 -6.69 -6.41 -15.20
CA TYR A 173 -7.64 -5.31 -15.35
C TYR A 173 -8.58 -5.53 -16.56
N PRO A 174 -9.58 -6.44 -16.46
CA PRO A 174 -10.44 -6.79 -17.59
C PRO A 174 -11.24 -5.62 -18.17
N ASN A 175 -11.72 -4.71 -17.30
CA ASN A 175 -12.53 -3.55 -17.68
C ASN A 175 -11.78 -2.25 -17.34
N GLN A 176 -10.72 -1.96 -18.09
CA GLN A 176 -9.75 -0.89 -17.80
C GLN A 176 -10.39 0.50 -17.64
N ILE A 177 -11.36 0.85 -18.50
CA ILE A 177 -12.06 2.14 -18.44
C ILE A 177 -12.87 2.27 -17.15
N ILE A 178 -13.63 1.23 -16.80
CA ILE A 178 -14.43 1.19 -15.57
C ILE A 178 -13.50 1.18 -14.35
N PHE A 179 -12.41 0.42 -14.39
CA PHE A 179 -11.42 0.40 -13.34
C PHE A 179 -10.83 1.81 -13.11
N LYS A 180 -10.35 2.48 -14.17
CA LYS A 180 -9.84 3.86 -14.11
C LYS A 180 -10.86 4.77 -13.42
N LYS A 181 -12.10 4.84 -13.95
CA LYS A 181 -13.16 5.72 -13.43
C LYS A 181 -13.48 5.42 -11.96
N VAL A 182 -13.69 4.15 -11.61
CA VAL A 182 -14.06 3.76 -10.25
C VAL A 182 -12.93 4.04 -9.26
N ARG A 183 -11.67 3.79 -9.62
CA ARG A 183 -10.53 4.04 -8.73
C ARG A 183 -10.25 5.52 -8.56
N THR A 184 -10.30 6.32 -9.63
CA THR A 184 -10.18 7.78 -9.52
C THR A 184 -11.25 8.36 -8.61
N ASN A 185 -12.54 8.02 -8.81
CA ASN A 185 -13.62 8.56 -7.98
C ASN A 185 -13.52 8.13 -6.50
N LYS A 186 -13.14 6.87 -6.25
CA LYS A 186 -12.92 6.39 -4.89
C LYS A 186 -11.69 7.04 -4.24
N LEU A 187 -10.64 7.31 -5.00
CA LEU A 187 -9.44 8.00 -4.51
C LEU A 187 -9.77 9.44 -4.14
N GLN A 188 -10.49 10.15 -5.01
CA GLN A 188 -10.95 11.51 -4.72
C GLN A 188 -11.79 11.56 -3.44
N THR A 189 -12.72 10.62 -3.28
CA THR A 189 -13.53 10.52 -2.07
C THR A 189 -12.67 10.27 -0.82
N ALA A 190 -11.67 9.38 -0.92
CA ALA A 190 -10.76 9.09 0.18
C ALA A 190 -9.88 10.30 0.55
N LEU A 191 -9.41 11.06 -0.44
CA LEU A 191 -8.68 12.31 -0.24
C LEU A 191 -9.55 13.35 0.49
N ASN A 192 -10.81 13.50 0.06
CA ASN A 192 -11.77 14.41 0.69
C ASN A 192 -12.02 14.03 2.16
N ASN A 193 -12.20 12.74 2.46
CA ASN A 193 -12.38 12.25 3.84
C ASN A 193 -11.15 12.51 4.73
N LEU A 194 -9.95 12.36 4.16
CA LEU A 194 -8.69 12.70 4.84
C LEU A 194 -8.41 14.20 4.90
N LYS A 195 -9.27 15.04 4.31
CA LYS A 195 -9.13 16.50 4.21
C LYS A 195 -7.85 16.92 3.49
N VAL A 196 -7.39 16.11 2.53
CA VAL A 196 -6.32 16.48 1.62
C VAL A 196 -6.95 17.30 0.50
N GLY A 197 -6.75 18.63 0.54
CA GLY A 197 -7.28 19.55 -0.47
C GLY A 197 -6.56 19.44 -1.80
N TYR A 198 -6.74 18.30 -2.48
CA TYR A 198 -6.20 17.99 -3.80
C TYR A 198 -7.30 17.33 -4.64
N GLU A 199 -7.40 17.79 -5.88
CA GLU A 199 -8.35 17.29 -6.86
C GLU A 199 -7.57 16.63 -7.99
N LEU A 200 -7.86 15.35 -8.24
CA LEU A 200 -7.16 14.57 -9.26
C LEU A 200 -7.47 15.12 -10.65
N LEU A 201 -6.49 15.13 -11.55
CA LEU A 201 -6.64 15.66 -12.92
C LEU A 201 -7.78 14.97 -13.69
N ASP A 202 -7.92 13.66 -13.50
CA ASP A 202 -8.98 12.86 -14.14
C ASP A 202 -10.38 13.11 -13.52
N SER A 203 -10.49 13.74 -12.35
CA SER A 203 -11.76 14.09 -11.70
C SER A 203 -12.32 15.44 -12.15
N GLN A 204 -11.52 16.26 -12.84
CA GLN A 204 -11.86 17.61 -13.28
C GLN A 204 -12.55 17.64 -14.66
N LYS A 205 -12.65 16.51 -15.34
CA LYS A 205 -13.22 16.35 -16.68
C LYS A 205 -14.59 15.67 -16.63
#